data_AF-A0A167ML73-F1
#
_entry.id   AF-A0A167ML73-F1
#
_cell.length_a   1.000
_cell.length_b   1.000
_cell.length_c   1.000
_cell.angle_alpha   90.00
_cell.angle_beta   90.00
_cell.angle_gamma   90.00
#
_symmetry.space_group_name_H-M   'P 1'
#
loop_
_entity.id
_entity.type
_entity.pdbx_description
1 polymer ?
#
loop_
_entity_poly.entity_id
_entity_poly.type
_entity_poly.pdbx_seq_one_letter_code
_entity_poly.pdbx_strand_id
1 'polypeptide(L)'
;MLPTWSRRLIATSQSEVRKRMEEIKKEENVVQRDRQFRLLAMESGKHFDVDCWMQLRQYMSISASLELVDDIVKDPAYPLSSFYLAVSRMSMPILFLFGHNIVFQTLPRQEQENLIQHFHEIWKREYLQKLCVIPFGLRNSDRDADTLCITYGDNGEHLLKHPYLAQSISAELAQVNGRHVETVPIAGAGLGLRAKFNIPARTLFVRERPLVLCIRQPSLSLIVQLPTFLDHMSPEERTAFKALHNCKPKHDDAFELLGIMRTNRFAVNLPFDKEGEHSAVFDTMSRANHSCVPNAEYRWHYDSFCGGFVSLRDIQQGEEITVSYTLGLLPAHERQAELQQKWSFRCTCRACTLPEEEQKESDRRRQQLGAYLLPQGSSIAEISGGISRLFDSDAIQDDNRKQLEFTQLMYAEGLLPWMTPQMLADLMKLDRGHAHIQSDRDTVGLI
;
A
#
# COMPACT_ATOMS: atom_id res chain seq x y z
N MET A 1 9.92 26.85 -27.34
CA MET A 1 8.59 26.84 -28.00
C MET A 1 7.94 25.49 -27.70
N LEU A 2 6.74 25.47 -27.11
CA LEU A 2 6.02 24.23 -26.80
C LEU A 2 5.58 23.47 -28.08
N PRO A 3 5.42 22.13 -28.03
CA PRO A 3 5.08 21.30 -29.20
C PRO A 3 3.76 21.69 -29.89
N THR A 4 3.67 21.54 -31.21
CA THR A 4 2.54 21.97 -32.06
C THR A 4 1.17 21.36 -31.70
N TRP A 5 1.11 20.22 -30.99
CA TRP A 5 -0.16 19.68 -30.50
C TRP A 5 -0.76 20.49 -29.33
N SER A 6 0.06 21.26 -28.61
CA SER A 6 -0.40 22.22 -27.59
C SER A 6 -1.03 23.49 -28.18
N ARG A 7 -1.08 23.61 -29.51
CA ARG A 7 -1.74 24.71 -30.24
C ARG A 7 -3.10 24.32 -30.83
N ARG A 8 -3.78 23.31 -30.27
CA ARG A 8 -5.21 23.15 -30.52
C ARG A 8 -5.93 24.16 -29.63
N LEU A 9 -6.65 25.08 -30.27
CA LEU A 9 -7.29 26.25 -29.65
C LEU A 9 -8.07 25.84 -28.39
N ILE A 10 -7.55 26.23 -27.22
CA ILE A 10 -8.33 26.31 -25.98
C ILE A 10 -9.55 27.16 -26.30
N ALA A 11 -10.75 26.68 -25.98
CA ALA A 11 -11.94 27.50 -26.13
C ALA A 11 -11.77 28.76 -25.26
N THR A 12 -11.63 29.92 -25.89
CA THR A 12 -11.32 31.19 -25.22
C THR A 12 -12.55 31.88 -24.66
N SER A 13 -13.74 31.31 -24.94
CA SER A 13 -15.02 31.81 -24.47
C SER A 13 -16.06 30.69 -24.37
N GLN A 14 -17.10 30.93 -23.56
CA GLN A 14 -18.22 30.02 -23.34
C GLN A 14 -19.07 29.79 -24.60
N SER A 15 -19.13 30.76 -25.51
CA SER A 15 -19.77 30.60 -26.82
C SER A 15 -19.00 29.64 -27.73
N GLU A 16 -17.67 29.64 -27.66
CA GLU A 16 -16.80 28.73 -28.41
C GLU A 16 -16.98 27.28 -27.92
N VAL A 17 -17.10 27.10 -26.60
CA VAL A 17 -17.40 25.79 -25.97
C VAL A 17 -18.72 25.23 -26.50
N ARG A 18 -19.79 26.04 -26.47
CA ARG A 18 -21.13 25.61 -26.94
C ARG A 18 -21.12 25.25 -28.43
N LYS A 19 -20.40 26.00 -29.26
CA LYS A 19 -20.27 25.70 -30.69
C LYS A 19 -19.56 24.35 -30.93
N ARG A 20 -18.44 24.11 -30.25
CA ARG A 20 -17.71 22.82 -30.36
C ARG A 20 -18.54 21.66 -29.82
N MET A 21 -19.34 21.87 -28.78
CA MET A 21 -20.28 20.86 -28.30
C MET A 21 -21.30 20.45 -29.37
N GLU A 22 -21.88 21.40 -30.11
CA GLU A 22 -22.82 21.10 -31.21
C GLU A 22 -22.15 20.37 -32.39
N GLU A 23 -20.85 20.56 -32.60
CA GLU A 23 -20.09 19.82 -33.60
C GLU A 23 -19.82 18.38 -33.14
N ILE A 24 -19.40 18.18 -31.89
CA ILE A 24 -19.14 16.84 -31.31
C ILE A 24 -20.44 16.02 -31.24
N LYS A 25 -21.61 16.64 -30.99
CA LYS A 25 -22.91 15.96 -31.00
C LYS A 25 -23.21 15.24 -32.32
N LYS A 26 -22.62 15.67 -33.43
CA LYS A 26 -22.81 15.09 -34.77
C LYS A 26 -21.95 13.85 -35.02
N GLU A 27 -21.01 13.51 -34.12
CA GLU A 27 -20.20 12.30 -34.22
C GLU A 27 -21.07 11.05 -33.99
N GLU A 28 -21.11 10.17 -34.99
CA GLU A 28 -21.93 8.95 -34.97
C GLU A 28 -21.27 7.85 -34.15
N ASN A 29 -19.92 7.82 -34.09
CA ASN A 29 -19.20 6.86 -33.26
C ASN A 29 -19.25 7.29 -31.79
N VAL A 30 -19.97 6.52 -30.97
CA VAL A 30 -20.23 6.83 -29.56
C VAL A 30 -18.94 6.95 -28.73
N VAL A 31 -17.93 6.09 -28.98
CA VAL A 31 -16.65 6.10 -28.26
C VAL A 31 -15.81 7.31 -28.64
N GLN A 32 -15.77 7.64 -29.94
CA GLN A 32 -15.07 8.81 -30.47
C GLN A 32 -15.71 10.10 -29.96
N ARG A 33 -17.05 10.15 -29.93
CA ARG A 33 -17.84 11.27 -29.40
C ARG A 33 -17.58 11.49 -27.92
N ASP A 34 -17.59 10.42 -27.12
CA ASP A 34 -17.30 10.49 -25.67
C ASP A 34 -15.88 11.01 -25.41
N ARG A 35 -14.88 10.50 -26.15
CA ARG A 35 -13.50 10.97 -26.06
C ARG A 35 -13.35 12.46 -26.40
N GLN A 36 -14.03 12.94 -27.43
CA GLN A 36 -13.99 14.35 -27.85
C GLN A 36 -14.65 15.28 -26.84
N PHE A 37 -15.76 14.87 -26.20
CA PHE A 37 -16.38 15.63 -25.11
C PHE A 37 -15.45 15.76 -23.89
N ARG A 38 -14.76 14.68 -23.51
CA ARG A 38 -13.79 14.70 -22.40
C ARG A 38 -12.62 15.64 -22.66
N LEU A 39 -12.06 15.61 -23.87
CA LEU A 39 -11.00 16.51 -24.26
C LEU A 39 -11.46 17.98 -24.26
N LEU A 40 -12.65 18.27 -24.77
CA LEU A 40 -13.22 19.62 -24.75
C LEU A 40 -13.41 20.15 -23.31
N ALA A 41 -13.88 19.31 -22.39
CA ALA A 41 -14.04 19.66 -20.97
C ALA A 41 -12.70 19.93 -20.29
N MET A 42 -11.67 19.12 -20.57
CA MET A 42 -10.31 19.31 -20.05
C MET A 42 -9.64 20.58 -20.63
N GLU A 43 -9.83 20.86 -21.91
CA GLU A 43 -9.26 22.02 -22.60
C GLU A 43 -9.91 23.35 -22.17
N SER A 44 -11.19 23.34 -21.79
CA SER A 44 -12.01 24.57 -21.65
C SER A 44 -12.32 24.97 -20.19
N GLY A 45 -11.57 24.43 -19.22
CA GLY A 45 -11.96 24.32 -17.81
C GLY A 45 -12.54 25.55 -17.08
N LYS A 46 -12.26 26.79 -17.50
CA LYS A 46 -12.81 28.02 -16.87
C LYS A 46 -14.10 28.55 -17.52
N HIS A 47 -14.44 28.05 -18.71
CA HIS A 47 -15.54 28.54 -19.55
C HIS A 47 -16.68 27.53 -19.70
N PHE A 48 -16.61 26.45 -18.92
CA PHE A 48 -17.61 25.38 -18.90
C PHE A 48 -18.61 25.62 -17.76
N ASP A 49 -19.77 26.16 -18.09
CA ASP A 49 -20.83 26.46 -17.13
C ASP A 49 -21.67 25.22 -16.78
N VAL A 50 -22.55 25.38 -15.80
CA VAL A 50 -23.45 24.33 -15.31
C VAL A 50 -24.35 23.79 -16.44
N ASP A 51 -24.82 24.66 -17.34
CA ASP A 51 -25.66 24.26 -18.47
C ASP A 51 -24.91 23.39 -19.50
N CYS A 52 -23.65 23.71 -19.80
CA CYS A 52 -22.78 22.91 -20.66
C CYS A 52 -22.54 21.53 -20.03
N TRP A 53 -22.35 21.47 -18.71
CA TRP A 53 -22.25 20.21 -17.97
C TRP A 53 -23.52 19.36 -18.04
N MET A 54 -24.69 19.98 -17.87
CA MET A 54 -25.98 19.28 -17.97
C MET A 54 -26.25 18.74 -19.37
N GLN A 55 -25.82 19.46 -20.41
CA GLN A 55 -25.92 18.98 -21.79
C GLN A 55 -24.95 17.84 -22.07
N LEU A 56 -23.69 17.89 -21.59
CA LEU A 56 -22.73 16.78 -21.78
C LEU A 56 -23.24 15.46 -21.21
N ARG A 57 -23.92 15.52 -20.06
CA ARG A 57 -24.53 14.37 -19.38
C ARG A 57 -25.50 13.58 -20.28
N GLN A 58 -26.16 14.24 -21.24
CA GLN A 58 -27.10 13.58 -22.16
C GLN A 58 -26.41 12.80 -23.29
N TYR A 59 -25.14 13.11 -23.60
CA TYR A 59 -24.41 12.52 -24.72
C TYR A 59 -23.24 11.61 -24.30
N MET A 60 -22.75 11.75 -23.06
CA MET A 60 -21.87 10.76 -22.43
C MET A 60 -22.72 9.54 -22.07
N SER A 61 -22.53 8.43 -22.80
CA SER A 61 -23.37 7.27 -22.57
C SER A 61 -22.87 6.52 -21.33
N ILE A 62 -23.78 6.39 -20.37
CA ILE A 62 -23.67 5.42 -19.29
C ILE A 62 -23.47 4.01 -19.87
N SER A 63 -23.93 3.71 -21.09
CA SER A 63 -23.78 2.39 -21.74
C SER A 63 -22.34 1.98 -22.06
N ALA A 64 -21.40 2.89 -22.36
CA ALA A 64 -19.99 2.51 -22.57
C ALA A 64 -19.25 2.26 -21.25
N SER A 65 -19.69 2.93 -20.18
CA SER A 65 -19.22 2.66 -18.81
C SER A 65 -19.91 1.43 -18.21
N LEU A 66 -21.16 1.18 -18.59
CA LEU A 66 -21.93 0.00 -18.23
C LEU A 66 -21.51 -1.22 -19.01
N GLU A 67 -21.14 -1.20 -20.30
CA GLU A 67 -20.63 -2.40 -20.99
C GLU A 67 -19.37 -2.94 -20.28
N LEU A 68 -18.48 -2.04 -19.85
CA LEU A 68 -17.33 -2.41 -19.02
C LEU A 68 -17.73 -2.94 -17.64
N VAL A 69 -18.81 -2.42 -17.04
CA VAL A 69 -19.34 -2.86 -15.74
C VAL A 69 -20.20 -4.13 -15.86
N ASP A 70 -20.91 -4.34 -16.97
CA ASP A 70 -21.81 -5.46 -17.25
C ASP A 70 -20.96 -6.70 -17.61
N ASP A 71 -19.82 -6.50 -18.28
CA ASP A 71 -18.78 -7.53 -18.44
C ASP A 71 -18.12 -7.90 -17.08
N ILE A 72 -18.01 -6.96 -16.14
CA ILE A 72 -17.46 -7.18 -14.78
C ILE A 72 -18.50 -7.79 -13.82
N VAL A 73 -19.79 -7.46 -13.98
CA VAL A 73 -20.90 -7.90 -13.12
C VAL A 73 -21.45 -9.26 -13.54
N LYS A 74 -21.32 -9.63 -14.82
CA LYS A 74 -21.69 -10.98 -15.30
C LYS A 74 -20.64 -12.04 -14.97
N ASP A 75 -19.48 -11.66 -14.44
CA ASP A 75 -18.52 -12.59 -13.84
C ASP A 75 -18.87 -12.83 -12.36
N PRO A 76 -19.39 -14.01 -11.99
CA PRO A 76 -19.77 -14.32 -10.62
C PRO A 76 -18.58 -14.38 -9.64
N ALA A 77 -17.34 -14.18 -10.10
CA ALA A 77 -16.13 -14.18 -9.29
C ALA A 77 -15.68 -12.80 -8.76
N TYR A 78 -16.39 -11.70 -9.04
CA TYR A 78 -15.94 -10.34 -8.67
C TYR A 78 -16.61 -9.77 -7.40
N PRO A 79 -15.90 -9.59 -6.27
CA PRO A 79 -16.46 -9.10 -5.01
C PRO A 79 -16.68 -7.57 -4.97
N LEU A 80 -17.68 -7.11 -4.19
CA LEU A 80 -18.05 -5.70 -4.00
C LEU A 80 -16.89 -4.76 -3.62
N SER A 81 -15.82 -5.27 -3.03
CA SER A 81 -14.61 -4.48 -2.70
C SER A 81 -13.88 -3.97 -3.94
N SER A 82 -13.99 -4.66 -5.07
CA SER A 82 -13.45 -4.23 -6.37
C SER A 82 -14.28 -3.10 -7.01
N PHE A 83 -15.56 -2.98 -6.66
CA PHE A 83 -16.43 -1.87 -7.08
C PHE A 83 -15.97 -0.55 -6.43
N TYR A 84 -15.75 -0.54 -5.11
CA TYR A 84 -15.17 0.62 -4.40
C TYR A 84 -13.78 1.01 -4.92
N LEU A 85 -12.95 0.02 -5.26
CA LEU A 85 -11.65 0.25 -5.85
C LEU A 85 -11.73 0.78 -7.28
N ALA A 86 -12.82 0.56 -8.03
CA ALA A 86 -13.07 1.17 -9.33
C ALA A 86 -13.60 2.61 -9.22
N VAL A 87 -14.45 2.89 -8.22
CA VAL A 87 -14.97 4.24 -7.91
C VAL A 87 -13.86 5.19 -7.45
N SER A 88 -12.91 4.69 -6.65
CA SER A 88 -11.74 5.46 -6.20
C SER A 88 -10.73 5.83 -7.30
N ARG A 89 -10.90 5.32 -8.54
CA ARG A 89 -9.98 5.54 -9.68
C ARG A 89 -10.38 6.69 -10.60
N MET A 90 -11.39 7.48 -10.24
CA MET A 90 -11.98 8.48 -11.13
C MET A 90 -11.73 9.91 -10.61
N SER A 91 -11.19 10.79 -11.46
CA SER A 91 -10.99 12.22 -11.13
C SER A 91 -12.30 12.94 -10.81
N MET A 92 -12.24 14.02 -10.01
CA MET A 92 -13.37 14.83 -9.49
C MET A 92 -14.58 15.10 -10.42
N PRO A 93 -14.45 15.30 -11.75
CA PRO A 93 -15.63 15.44 -12.62
C PRO A 93 -16.56 14.20 -12.60
N ILE A 94 -16.03 13.04 -12.22
CA ILE A 94 -16.79 11.78 -12.14
C ILE A 94 -17.31 11.51 -10.72
N LEU A 95 -16.70 12.07 -9.68
CA LEU A 95 -17.29 12.07 -8.33
C LEU A 95 -18.56 12.93 -8.26
N PHE A 96 -18.62 14.01 -9.05
CA PHE A 96 -19.85 14.78 -9.28
C PHE A 96 -20.94 13.95 -10.00
N LEU A 97 -20.53 12.97 -10.82
CA LEU A 97 -21.44 11.97 -11.41
C LEU A 97 -21.87 10.90 -10.38
N PHE A 98 -21.06 10.60 -9.35
CA PHE A 98 -21.39 9.61 -8.32
C PHE A 98 -22.49 10.07 -7.36
N GLY A 99 -22.58 11.35 -7.03
CA GLY A 99 -23.71 11.92 -6.27
C GLY A 99 -25.08 11.68 -6.94
N HIS A 100 -25.10 11.29 -8.22
CA HIS A 100 -26.30 10.97 -9.00
C HIS A 100 -26.34 9.52 -9.53
N ASN A 101 -25.45 8.63 -9.07
CA ASN A 101 -25.42 7.22 -9.50
C ASN A 101 -26.30 6.34 -8.61
N ILE A 102 -27.01 5.38 -9.22
CA ILE A 102 -27.96 4.49 -8.54
C ILE A 102 -27.30 3.75 -7.36
N VAL A 103 -26.02 3.35 -7.50
CA VAL A 103 -25.31 2.60 -6.44
C VAL A 103 -24.98 3.46 -5.22
N PHE A 104 -24.63 4.74 -5.40
CA PHE A 104 -24.40 5.66 -4.27
C PHE A 104 -25.72 5.94 -3.53
N GLN A 105 -26.81 6.10 -4.27
CA GLN A 105 -28.15 6.30 -3.71
C GLN A 105 -28.69 5.05 -3.00
N THR A 106 -28.20 3.85 -3.33
CA THR A 106 -28.55 2.60 -2.63
C THR A 106 -27.72 2.34 -1.37
N LEU A 107 -26.62 3.06 -1.14
CA LEU A 107 -25.87 2.95 0.11
C LEU A 107 -26.66 3.56 1.27
N PRO A 108 -26.51 3.04 2.50
CA PRO A 108 -27.01 3.72 3.68
C PRO A 108 -26.50 5.16 3.74
N ARG A 109 -27.36 6.10 4.16
CA ARG A 109 -27.03 7.54 4.23
C ARG A 109 -25.74 7.85 5.01
N GLN A 110 -25.48 7.09 6.07
CA GLN A 110 -24.27 7.21 6.86
C GLN A 110 -23.00 6.87 6.05
N GLU A 111 -23.06 5.83 5.21
CA GLU A 111 -21.93 5.44 4.34
C GLU A 111 -21.71 6.47 3.23
N GLN A 112 -22.79 7.04 2.69
CA GLN A 112 -22.73 8.15 1.74
C GLN A 112 -22.03 9.37 2.36
N GLU A 113 -22.42 9.77 3.57
CA GLU A 113 -21.84 10.90 4.31
C GLU A 113 -20.36 10.67 4.66
N ASN A 114 -20.01 9.46 5.11
CA ASN A 114 -18.63 9.07 5.40
C ASN A 114 -17.74 9.11 4.13
N LEU A 115 -18.24 8.62 2.99
CA LEU A 115 -17.53 8.69 1.71
C LEU A 115 -17.30 10.13 1.28
N ILE A 116 -18.35 10.97 1.34
CA ILE A 116 -18.23 12.40 1.01
C ILE A 116 -17.18 13.08 1.89
N GLN A 117 -17.21 12.84 3.21
CA GLN A 117 -16.21 13.39 4.12
C GLN A 117 -14.80 12.90 3.80
N HIS A 118 -14.60 11.59 3.58
CA HIS A 118 -13.30 11.03 3.26
C HIS A 118 -12.70 11.64 1.97
N PHE A 119 -13.51 11.76 0.91
CA PHE A 119 -13.08 12.41 -0.33
C PHE A 119 -12.81 13.91 -0.17
N HIS A 120 -13.62 14.59 0.65
CA HIS A 120 -13.44 16.02 0.95
C HIS A 120 -12.14 16.29 1.72
N GLU A 121 -11.78 15.43 2.67
CA GLU A 121 -10.51 15.56 3.42
C GLU A 121 -9.29 15.26 2.55
N ILE A 122 -9.35 14.25 1.67
CA ILE A 122 -8.30 14.01 0.65
C ILE A 122 -8.15 15.24 -0.25
N TRP A 123 -9.26 15.79 -0.74
CA TRP A 123 -9.25 16.96 -1.61
C TRP A 123 -8.69 18.20 -0.91
N LYS A 124 -9.11 18.47 0.34
CA LYS A 124 -8.56 19.56 1.15
C LYS A 124 -7.06 19.42 1.30
N ARG A 125 -6.55 18.23 1.63
CA ARG A 125 -5.11 17.99 1.79
C ARG A 125 -4.36 18.27 0.49
N GLU A 126 -4.78 17.70 -0.63
CA GLU A 126 -4.09 17.91 -1.91
C GLU A 126 -4.15 19.35 -2.42
N TYR A 127 -5.33 19.97 -2.34
CA TYR A 127 -5.57 21.31 -2.87
C TYR A 127 -4.96 22.40 -1.98
N LEU A 128 -5.03 22.25 -0.66
CA LEU A 128 -4.54 23.26 0.29
C LEU A 128 -3.06 23.09 0.62
N GLN A 129 -2.55 21.85 0.77
CA GLN A 129 -1.18 21.63 1.22
C GLN A 129 -0.16 21.58 0.07
N LYS A 130 -0.62 21.35 -1.18
CA LYS A 130 0.20 21.11 -2.37
C LYS A 130 1.14 19.90 -2.22
N LEU A 131 1.48 19.25 -3.34
CA LEU A 131 2.49 18.18 -3.33
C LEU A 131 3.88 18.79 -3.13
N CYS A 132 4.68 18.15 -2.27
CA CYS A 132 6.09 18.41 -2.07
C CYS A 132 6.90 17.23 -2.60
N VAL A 133 7.89 17.53 -3.44
CA VAL A 133 8.85 16.55 -3.97
C VAL A 133 10.23 16.94 -3.48
N ILE A 134 10.82 16.06 -2.68
CA ILE A 134 12.18 16.18 -2.15
C ILE A 134 13.07 15.29 -3.03
N PRO A 135 13.89 15.87 -3.93
CA PRO A 135 14.71 15.10 -4.87
C PRO A 135 15.91 14.43 -4.19
N PHE A 136 16.58 13.53 -4.92
CA PHE A 136 17.94 13.12 -4.56
C PHE A 136 18.89 14.33 -4.61
N GLY A 137 19.95 14.32 -3.81
CA GLY A 137 21.03 15.29 -3.94
C GLY A 137 20.65 16.72 -3.52
N LEU A 138 19.84 16.88 -2.46
CA LEU A 138 19.20 18.13 -2.01
C LEU A 138 20.07 19.40 -1.96
N ARG A 139 21.40 19.32 -1.91
CA ARG A 139 22.29 20.50 -1.80
C ARG A 139 23.38 20.55 -2.88
N ASN A 140 23.17 19.90 -4.03
CA ASN A 140 24.09 19.88 -5.17
C ASN A 140 25.49 19.31 -4.84
N SER A 141 25.61 18.48 -3.81
CA SER A 141 26.79 17.64 -3.59
C SER A 141 26.42 16.17 -3.75
N ASP A 142 27.34 15.37 -4.31
CA ASP A 142 27.18 13.91 -4.50
C ASP A 142 27.05 13.11 -3.17
N ARG A 143 26.83 13.80 -2.05
CA ARG A 143 26.66 13.26 -0.69
C ARG A 143 25.33 13.65 -0.03
N ASP A 144 24.48 14.40 -0.71
CA ASP A 144 23.17 14.78 -0.20
C ASP A 144 22.10 13.72 -0.51
N ALA A 145 21.03 13.71 0.30
CA ALA A 145 19.85 12.81 0.30
C ALA A 145 19.75 11.76 -0.82
N ASP A 146 19.60 10.50 -0.41
CA ASP A 146 19.53 9.29 -1.25
C ASP A 146 18.11 8.67 -1.31
N THR A 147 17.10 9.47 -1.01
CA THR A 147 15.68 9.06 -1.07
C THR A 147 14.85 10.13 -1.74
N LEU A 148 14.09 9.74 -2.77
CA LEU A 148 13.04 10.58 -3.36
C LEU A 148 11.83 10.57 -2.42
N CYS A 149 11.43 11.71 -1.87
CA CYS A 149 10.20 11.80 -1.08
C CYS A 149 9.10 12.56 -1.85
N ILE A 150 7.93 11.96 -1.98
CA ILE A 150 6.73 12.56 -2.58
C ILE A 150 5.64 12.60 -1.49
N THR A 151 5.36 13.79 -0.97
CA THR A 151 4.50 13.98 0.20
C THR A 151 3.67 15.26 0.12
N TYR A 152 2.88 15.56 1.14
CA TYR A 152 2.19 16.84 1.29
C TYR A 152 3.14 17.95 1.76
N GLY A 153 2.83 19.22 1.48
CA GLY A 153 3.69 20.37 1.74
C GLY A 153 4.20 20.48 3.18
N ASP A 154 3.30 20.36 4.15
CA ASP A 154 3.60 20.40 5.60
C ASP A 154 4.56 19.27 6.02
N ASN A 155 4.28 18.05 5.58
CA ASN A 155 5.15 16.90 5.79
C ASN A 155 6.55 17.12 5.19
N GLY A 156 6.62 17.77 4.02
CA GLY A 156 7.88 18.12 3.38
C GLY A 156 8.78 18.98 4.27
N GLU A 157 8.21 19.95 4.98
CA GLU A 157 8.98 20.79 5.91
C GLU A 157 9.55 20.01 7.10
N HIS A 158 8.80 19.02 7.60
CA HIS A 158 9.28 18.13 8.65
C HIS A 158 10.41 17.21 8.15
N LEU A 159 10.25 16.65 6.95
CA LEU A 159 11.26 15.78 6.34
C LEU A 159 12.56 16.52 6.06
N LEU A 160 12.50 17.75 5.53
CA LEU A 160 13.70 18.56 5.25
C LEU A 160 14.50 18.91 6.52
N LYS A 161 13.86 18.88 7.69
CA LYS A 161 14.51 19.08 9.00
C LYS A 161 15.06 17.78 9.59
N HIS A 162 14.76 16.62 8.98
CA HIS A 162 15.18 15.32 9.50
C HIS A 162 16.71 15.17 9.35
N PRO A 163 17.47 15.00 10.45
CA PRO A 163 18.93 15.09 10.43
C PRO A 163 19.59 14.02 9.55
N TYR A 164 18.95 12.87 9.40
CA TYR A 164 19.45 11.77 8.60
C TYR A 164 18.95 11.76 7.16
N LEU A 165 17.87 12.49 6.83
CA LEU A 165 17.40 12.53 5.42
C LEU A 165 18.43 13.23 4.53
N ALA A 166 19.08 14.27 5.04
CA ALA A 166 20.09 15.03 4.30
C ALA A 166 21.43 14.29 4.11
N GLN A 167 21.61 13.13 4.74
CA GLN A 167 22.87 12.36 4.68
C GLN A 167 22.69 11.19 3.71
N SER A 168 23.54 11.12 2.68
CA SER A 168 23.66 9.91 1.85
C SER A 168 24.43 8.84 2.61
N ILE A 169 23.78 7.70 2.88
CA ILE A 169 24.36 6.55 3.58
C ILE A 169 24.00 5.20 2.92
N SER A 170 23.31 5.24 1.77
CA SER A 170 22.85 4.04 1.08
C SER A 170 23.97 3.13 0.62
N ALA A 171 25.12 3.70 0.20
CA ALA A 171 26.27 2.91 -0.24
C ALA A 171 26.87 2.09 0.91
N GLU A 172 27.04 2.71 2.07
CA GLU A 172 27.54 2.07 3.30
C GLU A 172 26.56 0.98 3.77
N LEU A 173 25.27 1.28 3.78
CA LEU A 173 24.22 0.33 4.14
C LEU A 173 24.16 -0.84 3.17
N ALA A 174 24.24 -0.61 1.85
CA ALA A 174 24.28 -1.65 0.85
C ALA A 174 25.47 -2.60 1.05
N GLN A 175 26.65 -2.06 1.38
CA GLN A 175 27.82 -2.87 1.71
C GLN A 175 27.59 -3.76 2.95
N VAL A 176 26.94 -3.23 3.99
CA VAL A 176 26.60 -3.98 5.21
C VAL A 176 25.54 -5.04 4.92
N ASN A 177 24.50 -4.71 4.16
CA ASN A 177 23.43 -5.63 3.77
C ASN A 177 23.99 -6.79 2.93
N GLY A 178 24.86 -6.49 1.97
CA GLY A 178 25.50 -7.50 1.11
C GLY A 178 26.41 -8.49 1.85
N ARG A 179 26.73 -8.25 3.12
CA ARG A 179 27.37 -9.25 4.00
C ARG A 179 26.36 -10.28 4.51
N HIS A 180 25.12 -9.88 4.79
CA HIS A 180 24.11 -10.72 5.44
C HIS A 180 23.22 -11.44 4.42
N VAL A 181 22.85 -10.77 3.34
CA VAL A 181 21.91 -11.28 2.35
C VAL A 181 22.44 -11.17 0.93
N GLU A 182 21.94 -12.03 0.06
CA GLU A 182 22.12 -11.95 -1.40
C GLU A 182 20.76 -12.06 -2.11
N THR A 183 20.64 -11.36 -3.24
CA THR A 183 19.48 -11.53 -4.14
C THR A 183 19.74 -12.70 -5.08
N VAL A 184 18.81 -13.64 -5.13
CA VAL A 184 18.97 -14.90 -5.86
C VAL A 184 17.65 -15.29 -6.55
N PRO A 185 17.69 -16.06 -7.65
CA PRO A 185 16.47 -16.66 -8.20
C PRO A 185 15.85 -17.65 -7.21
N ILE A 186 14.54 -17.54 -7.00
CA ILE A 186 13.72 -18.45 -6.20
C ILE A 186 12.69 -19.10 -7.11
N ALA A 187 12.64 -20.43 -7.08
CA ALA A 187 11.73 -21.21 -7.92
C ALA A 187 10.28 -20.81 -7.67
N GLY A 188 9.59 -20.37 -8.73
CA GLY A 188 8.18 -19.94 -8.66
C GLY A 188 7.92 -18.54 -8.09
N ALA A 189 8.95 -17.82 -7.62
CA ALA A 189 8.81 -16.48 -7.03
C ALA A 189 9.69 -15.41 -7.71
N GLY A 190 10.46 -15.77 -8.74
CA GLY A 190 11.32 -14.82 -9.44
C GLY A 190 12.60 -14.58 -8.65
N LEU A 191 12.83 -13.37 -8.15
CA LEU A 191 13.97 -13.06 -7.28
C LEU A 191 13.52 -13.06 -5.82
N GLY A 192 14.42 -13.48 -4.93
CA GLY A 192 14.24 -13.45 -3.49
C GLY A 192 15.53 -13.08 -2.77
N LEU A 193 15.45 -12.95 -1.45
CA LEU A 193 16.62 -12.75 -0.59
C LEU A 193 17.00 -14.05 0.09
N ARG A 194 18.30 -14.34 0.18
CA ARG A 194 18.83 -15.52 0.87
C ARG A 194 19.90 -15.13 1.88
N ALA A 195 19.89 -15.77 3.05
CA ALA A 195 20.89 -15.56 4.09
C ALA A 195 22.26 -16.09 3.66
N LYS A 196 23.31 -15.27 3.80
CA LYS A 196 24.70 -15.67 3.50
C LYS A 196 25.40 -16.32 4.69
N PHE A 197 24.88 -16.11 5.90
CA PHE A 197 25.37 -16.65 7.16
C PHE A 197 24.20 -16.96 8.07
N ASN A 198 24.46 -17.69 9.16
CA ASN A 198 23.48 -17.86 10.22
C ASN A 198 23.17 -16.50 10.86
N ILE A 199 21.89 -16.14 10.91
CA ILE A 199 21.41 -14.90 11.53
C ILE A 199 20.66 -15.31 12.81
N PRO A 200 21.17 -14.96 14.00
CA PRO A 200 20.49 -15.25 15.25
C PRO A 200 19.12 -14.57 15.33
N ALA A 201 18.19 -15.13 16.08
CA ALA A 201 16.91 -14.50 16.39
C ALA A 201 17.07 -13.08 16.97
N ARG A 202 16.10 -12.20 16.71
CA ARG A 202 16.04 -10.81 17.20
C ARG A 202 17.22 -9.94 16.76
N THR A 203 17.82 -10.27 15.63
CA THR A 203 18.93 -9.51 15.03
C THR A 203 18.41 -8.58 13.95
N LEU A 204 18.78 -7.30 13.99
CA LEU A 204 18.61 -6.38 12.86
C LEU A 204 19.73 -6.64 11.84
N PHE A 205 19.41 -7.31 10.74
CA PHE A 205 20.43 -7.83 9.80
C PHE A 205 20.40 -7.17 8.41
N VAL A 206 19.32 -6.47 8.07
CA VAL A 206 19.25 -5.58 6.89
C VAL A 206 18.76 -4.22 7.34
N ARG A 207 19.39 -3.15 6.83
CA ARG A 207 18.95 -1.76 7.00
C ARG A 207 19.12 -1.03 5.68
N GLU A 208 18.10 -0.34 5.21
CA GLU A 208 18.12 0.27 3.88
C GLU A 208 17.40 1.62 3.89
N ARG A 209 17.90 2.58 3.10
CA ARG A 209 17.14 3.78 2.77
C ARG A 209 16.14 3.50 1.66
N PRO A 210 14.93 4.08 1.70
CA PRO A 210 14.01 3.95 0.58
C PRO A 210 14.62 4.56 -0.68
N LEU A 211 14.41 3.91 -1.83
CA LEU A 211 14.55 4.57 -3.13
C LEU A 211 13.50 5.68 -3.24
N VAL A 212 12.27 5.35 -2.86
CA VAL A 212 11.10 6.24 -2.92
C VAL A 212 10.29 6.13 -1.64
N LEU A 213 10.05 7.26 -0.99
CA LEU A 213 9.01 7.41 0.03
C LEU A 213 7.85 8.20 -0.59
N CYS A 214 6.64 7.66 -0.54
CA CYS A 214 5.47 8.27 -1.18
C CYS A 214 4.21 8.10 -0.33
N ILE A 215 3.28 9.05 -0.49
CA ILE A 215 1.88 8.91 -0.03
C ILE A 215 1.34 7.54 -0.46
N ARG A 216 0.77 6.79 0.49
CA ARG A 216 0.34 5.39 0.30
C ARG A 216 -0.81 5.27 -0.70
N GLN A 217 -1.71 6.25 -0.74
CA GLN A 217 -2.80 6.29 -1.71
C GLN A 217 -2.63 7.53 -2.59
N PRO A 218 -1.80 7.46 -3.64
CA PRO A 218 -1.55 8.60 -4.50
C PRO A 218 -2.81 8.95 -5.32
N SER A 219 -3.13 10.24 -5.46
CA SER A 219 -4.16 10.67 -6.41
C SER A 219 -3.73 10.48 -7.86
N LEU A 220 -4.71 10.57 -8.76
CA LEU A 220 -4.45 10.56 -10.20
C LEU A 220 -3.47 11.67 -10.62
N SER A 221 -3.52 12.84 -9.97
CA SER A 221 -2.63 13.96 -10.28
C SER A 221 -1.17 13.63 -9.98
N LEU A 222 -0.91 12.92 -8.89
CA LEU A 222 0.41 12.41 -8.54
C LEU A 222 0.83 11.30 -9.51
N ILE A 223 -0.05 10.34 -9.78
CA ILE A 223 0.22 9.19 -10.66
C ILE A 223 0.68 9.65 -12.05
N VAL A 224 -0.04 10.59 -12.67
CA VAL A 224 0.31 11.11 -14.01
C VAL A 224 1.69 11.79 -14.02
N GLN A 225 2.11 12.38 -12.90
CA GLN A 225 3.40 13.04 -12.76
C GLN A 225 4.52 12.11 -12.25
N LEU A 226 4.19 10.88 -11.86
CA LEU A 226 5.15 9.92 -11.30
C LEU A 226 6.38 9.72 -12.20
N PRO A 227 6.27 9.56 -13.54
CA PRO A 227 7.44 9.49 -14.41
C PRO A 227 8.40 10.69 -14.23
N THR A 228 7.84 11.91 -14.20
CA THR A 228 8.61 13.15 -13.99
C THR A 228 9.21 13.22 -12.59
N PHE A 229 8.50 12.75 -11.57
CA PHE A 229 9.05 12.72 -10.21
C PHE A 229 10.23 11.76 -10.07
N LEU A 230 10.20 10.61 -10.75
CA LEU A 230 11.33 9.69 -10.77
C LEU A 230 12.55 10.23 -11.52
N ASP A 231 12.40 11.27 -12.36
CA ASP A 231 13.55 11.95 -12.97
C ASP A 231 14.40 12.74 -11.96
N HIS A 232 13.89 12.90 -10.72
CA HIS A 232 14.64 13.45 -9.59
C HIS A 232 15.44 12.41 -8.80
N MET A 233 15.52 11.17 -9.29
CA MET A 233 16.44 10.14 -8.79
C MET A 233 17.72 10.15 -9.63
N SER A 234 18.81 9.63 -9.09
CA SER A 234 19.99 9.29 -9.92
C SER A 234 19.64 8.19 -10.93
N PRO A 235 20.37 8.13 -12.07
CA PRO A 235 20.17 7.10 -13.08
C PRO A 235 20.23 5.66 -12.54
N GLU A 236 21.14 5.40 -11.61
CA GLU A 236 21.37 4.10 -10.99
C GLU A 236 20.16 3.67 -10.16
N GLU A 237 19.68 4.52 -9.27
CA GLU A 237 18.54 4.25 -8.38
C GLU A 237 17.22 4.19 -9.15
N ARG A 238 17.06 5.00 -10.19
CA ARG A 238 15.90 4.91 -11.08
C ARG A 238 15.89 3.58 -11.84
N THR A 239 17.06 3.07 -12.22
CA THR A 239 17.21 1.76 -12.87
C THR A 239 16.91 0.64 -11.87
N ALA A 240 17.42 0.73 -10.64
CA ALA A 240 17.13 -0.21 -9.57
C ALA A 240 15.62 -0.29 -9.27
N PHE A 241 14.94 0.87 -9.15
CA PHE A 241 13.49 0.95 -8.98
C PHE A 241 12.75 0.24 -10.13
N LYS A 242 13.09 0.54 -11.40
CA LYS A 242 12.44 -0.06 -12.57
C LYS A 242 12.72 -1.56 -12.73
N ALA A 243 13.76 -2.08 -12.09
CA ALA A 243 14.10 -3.50 -12.09
C ALA A 243 13.31 -4.33 -11.07
N LEU A 244 12.55 -3.69 -10.18
CA LEU A 244 11.67 -4.37 -9.23
C LEU A 244 10.49 -5.06 -9.93
N HIS A 245 9.93 -6.07 -9.26
CA HIS A 245 8.84 -6.86 -9.84
C HIS A 245 7.54 -6.05 -9.96
N ASN A 246 6.80 -6.21 -11.06
CA ASN A 246 5.45 -5.69 -11.19
C ASN A 246 4.47 -6.85 -11.41
N CYS A 247 3.57 -7.06 -10.44
CA CYS A 247 2.54 -8.09 -10.52
C CYS A 247 1.19 -7.53 -11.04
N LYS A 248 1.15 -6.23 -11.37
CA LYS A 248 -0.04 -5.53 -11.87
C LYS A 248 -0.09 -5.58 -13.40
N PRO A 249 -1.28 -5.36 -14.00
CA PRO A 249 -1.38 -5.24 -15.45
C PRO A 249 -0.45 -4.15 -15.98
N LYS A 250 0.26 -4.48 -17.06
CA LYS A 250 1.14 -3.54 -17.75
C LYS A 250 0.31 -2.53 -18.52
N HIS A 251 0.68 -1.27 -18.42
CA HIS A 251 -0.04 -0.13 -19.00
C HIS A 251 0.97 0.88 -19.56
N ASP A 252 0.56 2.14 -19.75
CA ASP A 252 1.50 3.23 -20.02
C ASP A 252 2.55 3.39 -18.91
N ASP A 253 3.56 4.22 -19.19
CA ASP A 253 4.70 4.41 -18.30
C ASP A 253 4.29 4.80 -16.86
N ALA A 254 3.26 5.64 -16.67
CA ALA A 254 2.86 6.08 -15.33
C ALA A 254 2.22 4.95 -14.52
N PHE A 255 1.34 4.18 -15.15
CA PHE A 255 0.67 3.06 -14.49
C PHE A 255 1.59 1.85 -14.27
N GLU A 256 2.59 1.64 -15.13
CA GLU A 256 3.64 0.64 -14.91
C GLU A 256 4.45 0.97 -13.65
N LEU A 257 4.89 2.23 -13.51
CA LEU A 257 5.65 2.69 -12.34
C LEU A 257 4.80 2.60 -11.05
N LEU A 258 3.51 2.96 -11.13
CA LEU A 258 2.58 2.75 -10.01
C LEU A 258 2.43 1.26 -9.67
N GLY A 259 2.39 0.39 -10.68
CA GLY A 259 2.35 -1.06 -10.52
C GLY A 259 3.54 -1.56 -9.70
N ILE A 260 4.75 -1.17 -10.11
CA ILE A 260 5.99 -1.43 -9.38
C ILE A 260 5.90 -0.92 -7.94
N MET A 261 5.49 0.33 -7.70
CA MET A 261 5.37 0.85 -6.33
C MET A 261 4.41 0.01 -5.49
N ARG A 262 3.22 -0.31 -6.03
CA ARG A 262 2.19 -1.07 -5.30
C ARG A 262 2.62 -2.51 -5.01
N THR A 263 3.47 -3.10 -5.86
CA THR A 263 4.00 -4.45 -5.69
C THR A 263 5.17 -4.52 -4.70
N ASN A 264 5.86 -3.42 -4.40
CA ASN A 264 7.14 -3.47 -3.67
C ASN A 264 7.18 -2.63 -2.38
N ARG A 265 6.11 -1.90 -2.07
CA ARG A 265 6.09 -0.94 -0.96
C ARG A 265 5.85 -1.57 0.41
N PHE A 266 6.48 -1.00 1.42
CA PHE A 266 6.22 -1.24 2.84
C PHE A 266 5.56 -0.02 3.48
N ALA A 267 4.70 -0.23 4.47
CA ALA A 267 4.09 0.87 5.21
C ALA A 267 5.14 1.69 5.98
N VAL A 268 4.96 2.99 6.04
CA VAL A 268 5.82 3.91 6.79
C VAL A 268 4.96 4.75 7.70
N ASN A 269 5.36 4.84 8.97
CA ASN A 269 4.76 5.76 9.93
C ASN A 269 5.68 6.98 10.08
N LEU A 270 5.15 8.16 9.75
CA LEU A 270 5.80 9.43 10.00
C LEU A 270 5.15 10.06 11.24
N PRO A 271 5.90 10.33 12.32
CA PRO A 271 5.32 10.71 13.61
C PRO A 271 4.56 12.05 13.59
N PHE A 272 4.82 12.88 12.58
CA PHE A 272 4.16 14.17 12.37
C PHE A 272 2.94 14.07 11.44
N ASP A 273 2.77 12.98 10.68
CA ASP A 273 1.62 12.81 9.79
C ASP A 273 0.54 11.97 10.48
N LYS A 274 -0.44 12.66 11.08
CA LYS A 274 -1.51 12.04 11.86
C LYS A 274 -2.62 11.42 11.01
N GLU A 275 -2.61 11.64 9.71
CA GLU A 275 -3.76 11.38 8.83
C GLU A 275 -3.34 10.88 7.43
N GLY A 276 -2.06 11.01 7.07
CA GLY A 276 -1.49 10.47 5.85
C GLY A 276 -0.65 9.23 6.15
N GLU A 277 -1.01 8.14 5.48
CA GLU A 277 -0.18 6.95 5.47
C GLU A 277 0.85 7.10 4.35
N HIS A 278 2.12 6.82 4.67
CA HIS A 278 3.18 6.74 3.69
C HIS A 278 3.58 5.30 3.42
N SER A 279 4.31 5.12 2.35
CA SER A 279 4.92 3.86 2.01
C SER A 279 6.30 4.08 1.39
N ALA A 280 7.20 3.13 1.62
CA ALA A 280 8.55 3.15 1.12
C ALA A 280 8.79 1.97 0.17
N VAL A 281 9.48 2.24 -0.94
CA VAL A 281 10.03 1.22 -1.85
C VAL A 281 11.54 1.21 -1.70
N PHE A 282 12.12 0.02 -1.60
CA PHE A 282 13.55 -0.21 -1.41
C PHE A 282 14.12 -0.98 -2.60
N ASP A 283 15.44 -1.10 -2.73
CA ASP A 283 16.04 -1.99 -3.74
C ASP A 283 16.15 -3.42 -3.22
N THR A 284 16.87 -3.61 -2.11
CA THR A 284 17.14 -4.96 -1.58
C THR A 284 15.93 -5.50 -0.83
N MET A 285 15.38 -4.74 0.13
CA MET A 285 14.29 -5.19 0.98
C MET A 285 13.01 -5.52 0.20
N SER A 286 12.73 -4.80 -0.89
CA SER A 286 11.56 -5.05 -1.76
C SER A 286 11.62 -6.37 -2.52
N ARG A 287 12.74 -7.12 -2.43
CA ARG A 287 12.90 -8.46 -3.01
C ARG A 287 12.58 -9.58 -2.03
N ALA A 288 12.27 -9.28 -0.76
CA ALA A 288 11.92 -10.31 0.22
C ALA A 288 10.53 -10.89 -0.07
N ASN A 289 10.44 -12.20 -0.34
CA ASN A 289 9.18 -12.86 -0.69
C ASN A 289 8.26 -13.07 0.51
N HIS A 290 7.02 -13.48 0.19
CA HIS A 290 6.01 -13.75 1.18
C HIS A 290 6.15 -15.13 1.86
N SER A 291 5.90 -15.18 3.17
CA SER A 291 5.45 -16.37 3.88
C SER A 291 4.34 -16.01 4.87
N CYS A 292 3.32 -16.87 5.02
CA CYS A 292 2.28 -16.69 6.05
C CYS A 292 2.80 -16.95 7.48
N VAL A 293 4.03 -17.47 7.58
CA VAL A 293 4.80 -17.74 8.80
C VAL A 293 6.24 -17.28 8.55
N PRO A 294 6.46 -15.96 8.46
CA PRO A 294 7.72 -15.39 8.02
C PRO A 294 8.84 -15.65 9.03
N ASN A 295 10.09 -15.52 8.57
CA ASN A 295 11.28 -15.59 9.43
C ASN A 295 11.90 -14.22 9.69
N ALA A 296 11.44 -13.17 9.02
CA ALA A 296 11.81 -11.79 9.28
C ALA A 296 10.58 -10.88 9.34
N GLU A 297 10.72 -9.78 10.07
CA GLU A 297 9.73 -8.70 10.10
C GLU A 297 10.33 -7.39 9.62
N TYR A 298 9.49 -6.58 8.99
CA TYR A 298 9.83 -5.23 8.57
C TYR A 298 9.61 -4.26 9.73
N ARG A 299 10.60 -3.39 9.99
CA ARG A 299 10.47 -2.25 10.89
C ARG A 299 10.88 -0.96 10.19
N TRP A 300 10.10 0.09 10.40
CA TRP A 300 10.47 1.45 10.00
C TRP A 300 11.16 2.17 11.17
N HIS A 301 12.37 2.67 10.94
CA HIS A 301 13.17 3.40 11.91
C HIS A 301 13.26 4.86 11.50
N TYR A 302 12.24 5.65 11.88
CA TYR A 302 12.17 7.07 11.54
C TYR A 302 13.44 7.82 11.94
N ASP A 303 13.97 7.59 13.15
CA ASP A 303 15.17 8.25 13.68
C ASP A 303 16.40 8.12 12.77
N SER A 304 16.53 7.01 12.03
CA SER A 304 17.61 6.79 11.07
C SER A 304 17.17 6.90 9.61
N PHE A 305 15.88 7.19 9.40
CA PHE A 305 15.18 7.22 8.13
C PHE A 305 15.32 5.93 7.30
N CYS A 306 15.37 4.77 7.96
CA CYS A 306 15.63 3.49 7.31
C CYS A 306 14.48 2.49 7.53
N GLY A 307 14.27 1.63 6.53
CA GLY A 307 13.65 0.33 6.75
C GLY A 307 14.67 -0.65 7.33
N GLY A 308 14.20 -1.66 8.06
CA GLY A 308 15.05 -2.76 8.50
C GLY A 308 14.31 -4.10 8.57
N PHE A 309 15.09 -5.19 8.45
CA PHE A 309 14.61 -6.53 8.76
C PHE A 309 15.19 -7.04 10.08
N VAL A 310 14.29 -7.45 10.97
CA VAL A 310 14.64 -8.12 12.22
C VAL A 310 14.26 -9.59 12.09
N SER A 311 15.18 -10.49 12.45
CA SER A 311 14.92 -11.93 12.43
C SER A 311 13.95 -12.32 13.56
N LEU A 312 12.90 -13.06 13.22
CA LEU A 312 11.90 -13.54 14.19
C LEU A 312 12.35 -14.82 14.91
N ARG A 313 13.29 -15.55 14.31
CA ARG A 313 13.97 -16.74 14.84
C ARG A 313 15.36 -16.84 14.24
N ASP A 314 16.13 -17.83 14.65
CA ASP A 314 17.36 -18.18 13.95
C ASP A 314 17.06 -18.52 12.49
N ILE A 315 17.78 -17.85 11.57
CA ILE A 315 17.73 -18.08 10.14
C ILE A 315 19.05 -18.73 9.75
N GLN A 316 18.99 -19.90 9.12
CA GLN A 316 20.20 -20.63 8.74
C GLN A 316 20.80 -20.05 7.46
N GLN A 317 22.12 -20.20 7.31
CA GLN A 317 22.79 -19.92 6.04
C GLN A 317 22.11 -20.67 4.89
N GLY A 318 21.86 -19.95 3.79
CA GLY A 318 21.19 -20.49 2.60
C GLY A 318 19.67 -20.49 2.68
N GLU A 319 19.08 -20.16 3.83
CA GLU A 319 17.63 -20.02 3.98
C GLU A 319 17.11 -18.74 3.30
N GLU A 320 15.94 -18.82 2.68
CA GLU A 320 15.27 -17.65 2.11
C GLU A 320 14.75 -16.70 3.21
N ILE A 321 14.96 -15.40 3.05
CA ILE A 321 14.37 -14.37 3.91
C ILE A 321 12.96 -14.07 3.43
N THR A 322 11.98 -14.24 4.31
CA THR A 322 10.57 -14.04 3.99
C THR A 322 9.90 -13.10 5.00
N VAL A 323 8.96 -12.30 4.51
CA VAL A 323 8.14 -11.36 5.28
C VAL A 323 6.64 -11.63 5.03
N SER A 324 5.74 -11.04 5.82
CA SER A 324 4.30 -11.18 5.58
C SER A 324 3.75 -10.03 4.72
N TYR A 325 3.05 -10.35 3.62
CA TYR A 325 2.37 -9.38 2.75
C TYR A 325 0.89 -9.20 3.11
N THR A 326 0.32 -10.15 3.85
CA THR A 326 -1.08 -10.20 4.28
C THR A 326 -1.12 -10.32 5.81
N LEU A 327 -2.31 -10.12 6.38
CA LEU A 327 -2.57 -10.49 7.75
C LEU A 327 -2.53 -12.03 7.87
N GLY A 328 -1.44 -12.55 8.42
CA GLY A 328 -1.22 -13.98 8.63
C GLY A 328 -2.13 -14.58 9.71
N LEU A 329 -3.37 -14.14 9.85
CA LEU A 329 -4.33 -14.60 10.86
C LEU A 329 -5.64 -15.09 10.24
N LEU A 330 -5.84 -14.87 8.94
CA LEU A 330 -7.01 -15.38 8.23
C LEU A 330 -6.82 -16.88 7.91
N PRO A 331 -7.89 -17.67 7.68
CA PRO A 331 -7.84 -19.02 7.14
C PRO A 331 -7.07 -19.13 5.82
N ALA A 332 -6.58 -20.32 5.47
CA ALA A 332 -5.75 -20.51 4.29
C ALA A 332 -6.42 -20.06 3.00
N HIS A 333 -7.70 -20.37 2.80
CA HIS A 333 -8.42 -20.00 1.59
C HIS A 333 -8.53 -18.47 1.44
N GLU A 334 -8.75 -17.72 2.52
CA GLU A 334 -8.81 -16.26 2.51
C GLU A 334 -7.44 -15.64 2.24
N ARG A 335 -6.39 -16.15 2.88
CA ARG A 335 -5.01 -15.70 2.61
C ARG A 335 -4.64 -15.95 1.14
N GLN A 336 -4.97 -17.11 0.59
CA GLN A 336 -4.72 -17.43 -0.82
C GLN A 336 -5.50 -16.51 -1.76
N ALA A 337 -6.77 -16.23 -1.46
CA ALA A 337 -7.59 -15.31 -2.26
C ALA A 337 -7.02 -13.89 -2.24
N GLU A 338 -6.63 -13.39 -1.05
CA GLU A 338 -6.00 -12.06 -0.93
C GLU A 338 -4.67 -12.02 -1.69
N LEU A 339 -3.84 -13.06 -1.56
CA LEU A 339 -2.54 -13.12 -2.23
C LEU A 339 -2.67 -13.20 -3.74
N GLN A 340 -3.64 -13.97 -4.24
CA GLN A 340 -3.95 -14.05 -5.66
C GLN A 340 -4.47 -12.70 -6.18
N GLN A 341 -5.37 -12.04 -5.45
CA GLN A 341 -5.97 -10.77 -5.86
C GLN A 341 -4.96 -9.61 -5.82
N LYS A 342 -4.15 -9.53 -4.77
CA LYS A 342 -3.24 -8.39 -4.53
C LYS A 342 -1.86 -8.62 -5.11
N TRP A 343 -1.37 -9.85 -5.20
CA TRP A 343 0.02 -10.13 -5.56
C TRP A 343 0.17 -11.11 -6.73
N SER A 344 -0.94 -11.62 -7.26
CA SER A 344 -0.97 -12.47 -8.46
C SER A 344 -0.19 -13.79 -8.32
N PHE A 345 -0.12 -14.36 -7.11
CA PHE A 345 0.53 -15.65 -6.87
C PHE A 345 -0.24 -16.52 -5.87
N ARG A 346 0.01 -17.83 -5.92
CA ARG A 346 -0.45 -18.82 -4.93
C ARG A 346 0.66 -19.12 -3.94
N CYS A 347 0.39 -18.95 -2.65
CA CYS A 347 1.36 -19.20 -1.60
C CYS A 347 1.62 -20.69 -1.42
N THR A 348 2.89 -21.06 -1.31
CA THR A 348 3.35 -22.44 -1.08
C THR A 348 4.14 -22.59 0.21
N CYS A 349 4.02 -21.62 1.14
CA CYS A 349 4.68 -21.71 2.44
C CYS A 349 4.09 -22.85 3.29
N ARG A 350 4.84 -23.28 4.32
CA ARG A 350 4.45 -24.39 5.21
C ARG A 350 3.03 -24.28 5.79
N ALA A 351 2.53 -23.06 6.04
CA ALA A 351 1.19 -22.84 6.59
C ALA A 351 0.05 -22.92 5.56
N CYS A 352 0.39 -23.00 4.27
CA CYS A 352 -0.55 -23.11 3.15
C CYS A 352 -0.46 -24.46 2.43
N THR A 353 0.49 -25.32 2.83
CA THR A 353 0.72 -26.65 2.25
C THR A 353 0.61 -27.75 3.30
N LEU A 354 -0.10 -27.49 4.41
CA LEU A 354 -0.37 -28.50 5.43
C LEU A 354 -1.27 -29.61 4.87
N PRO A 355 -1.17 -30.85 5.39
CA PRO A 355 -2.18 -31.88 5.17
C PRO A 355 -3.58 -31.41 5.56
N GLU A 356 -4.62 -31.98 4.95
CA GLU A 356 -6.01 -31.49 5.08
C GLU A 356 -6.47 -31.33 6.54
N GLU A 357 -6.24 -32.34 7.38
CA GLU A 357 -6.65 -32.31 8.80
C GLU A 357 -5.87 -31.26 9.61
N GLU A 358 -4.57 -31.11 9.37
CA GLU A 358 -3.76 -30.07 9.99
C GLU A 358 -4.17 -28.67 9.52
N GLN A 359 -4.56 -28.54 8.25
CA GLN A 359 -5.06 -27.28 7.70
C GLN A 359 -6.40 -26.87 8.33
N LYS A 360 -7.32 -27.82 8.54
CA LYS A 360 -8.60 -27.55 9.24
C LYS A 360 -8.36 -27.01 10.64
N GLU A 361 -7.44 -27.62 11.38
CA GLU A 361 -7.11 -27.18 12.73
C GLU A 361 -6.37 -25.84 12.76
N SER A 362 -5.45 -25.60 11.81
CA SER A 362 -4.81 -24.29 11.65
C SER A 362 -5.82 -23.19 11.30
N ASP A 363 -6.75 -23.47 10.39
CA ASP A 363 -7.82 -22.54 10.02
C ASP A 363 -8.74 -22.26 11.21
N ARG A 364 -9.07 -23.26 12.03
CA ARG A 364 -9.84 -23.07 13.27
C ARG A 364 -9.13 -22.11 14.24
N ARG A 365 -7.83 -22.31 14.48
CA ARG A 365 -7.04 -21.42 15.37
C ARG A 365 -6.94 -20.01 14.81
N ARG A 366 -6.78 -19.87 13.49
CA ARG A 366 -6.72 -18.59 12.78
C ARG A 366 -8.05 -17.83 12.80
N GLN A 367 -9.18 -18.53 12.65
CA GLN A 367 -10.50 -17.92 12.87
C GLN A 367 -10.66 -17.36 14.29
N GLN A 368 -10.19 -18.10 15.30
CA GLN A 368 -10.17 -17.61 16.68
C GLN A 368 -9.30 -16.36 16.81
N LEU A 369 -8.08 -16.37 16.25
CA LEU A 369 -7.19 -15.21 16.23
C LEU A 369 -7.84 -13.98 15.55
N GLY A 370 -8.51 -14.18 14.42
CA GLY A 370 -9.22 -13.10 13.71
C GLY A 370 -10.30 -12.45 14.57
N ALA A 371 -11.00 -13.22 15.40
CA ALA A 371 -12.04 -12.71 16.31
C ALA A 371 -11.49 -11.79 17.41
N TYR A 372 -10.21 -11.91 17.79
CA TYR A 372 -9.59 -11.03 18.79
C TYR A 372 -9.26 -9.63 18.25
N LEU A 373 -9.09 -9.49 16.93
CA LEU A 373 -8.51 -8.28 16.32
C LEU A 373 -9.48 -7.47 15.48
N LEU A 374 -10.64 -8.05 15.16
CA LEU A 374 -11.72 -7.40 14.45
C LEU A 374 -12.85 -7.09 15.45
N PRO A 375 -12.81 -5.98 16.21
CA PRO A 375 -14.04 -5.47 16.80
C PRO A 375 -15.04 -5.22 15.66
N GLN A 376 -16.32 -5.54 15.88
CA GLN A 376 -17.36 -5.48 14.85
C GLN A 376 -17.28 -4.14 14.09
N GLY A 377 -16.92 -4.19 12.81
CA GLY A 377 -16.90 -3.01 11.92
C GLY A 377 -15.53 -2.51 11.43
N SER A 378 -14.40 -3.10 11.83
CA SER A 378 -13.07 -2.70 11.33
C SER A 378 -12.71 -3.43 10.02
N SER A 379 -12.08 -2.75 9.06
CA SER A 379 -11.74 -3.36 7.76
C SER A 379 -10.33 -3.98 7.77
N ILE A 380 -10.18 -5.12 7.09
CA ILE A 380 -8.90 -5.86 6.94
C ILE A 380 -7.77 -4.98 6.37
N ALA A 381 -8.10 -3.88 5.65
CA ALA A 381 -7.12 -2.99 5.06
C ALA A 381 -6.37 -2.09 6.07
N GLU A 382 -6.85 -2.00 7.31
CA GLU A 382 -6.33 -1.11 8.35
C GLU A 382 -5.21 -1.76 9.20
N ILE A 383 -5.09 -3.10 9.19
CA ILE A 383 -4.11 -3.86 9.98
C ILE A 383 -2.86 -4.19 9.14
N SER A 384 -2.35 -3.23 8.37
CA SER A 384 -1.04 -3.34 7.72
C SER A 384 0.04 -2.92 8.72
N GLY A 385 0.44 -3.84 9.60
CA GLY A 385 1.32 -3.51 10.73
C GLY A 385 2.21 -4.62 11.27
N GLY A 386 2.20 -5.82 10.67
CA GLY A 386 2.95 -6.97 11.20
C GLY A 386 2.33 -7.53 12.49
N ILE A 387 2.93 -8.63 12.98
CA ILE A 387 2.45 -9.37 14.16
C ILE A 387 2.60 -8.55 15.45
N SER A 388 3.60 -7.67 15.56
CA SER A 388 3.81 -6.87 16.79
C SER A 388 2.66 -5.91 17.09
N ARG A 389 1.99 -5.31 16.09
CA ARG A 389 0.81 -4.46 16.35
C ARG A 389 -0.41 -5.20 16.88
N LEU A 390 -0.42 -6.53 16.83
CA LEU A 390 -1.52 -7.34 17.35
C LEU A 390 -1.55 -7.34 18.89
N PHE A 391 -0.39 -7.13 19.52
CA PHE A 391 -0.26 -7.02 20.98
C PHE A 391 -0.71 -5.65 21.52
N ASP A 392 -0.83 -4.65 20.64
CA ASP A 392 -1.24 -3.28 21.00
C ASP A 392 -2.77 -3.08 21.02
N SER A 393 -3.58 -4.11 20.79
CA SER A 393 -5.04 -3.94 20.78
C SER A 393 -5.62 -3.85 22.20
N ASP A 394 -6.34 -2.75 22.49
CA ASP A 394 -6.96 -2.47 23.80
C ASP A 394 -7.88 -3.61 24.28
N ALA A 395 -8.51 -4.35 23.35
CA ALA A 395 -9.40 -5.47 23.66
C ALA A 395 -8.69 -6.69 24.28
N ILE A 396 -7.38 -6.81 24.05
CA ILE A 396 -6.52 -7.86 24.60
C ILE A 396 -5.86 -7.37 25.90
N GLN A 397 -5.61 -6.07 26.07
CA GLN A 397 -4.84 -5.55 27.20
C GLN A 397 -5.51 -5.72 28.58
N ASP A 398 -6.84 -5.73 28.66
CA ASP A 398 -7.58 -5.74 29.92
C ASP A 398 -8.00 -7.14 30.43
N ASP A 399 -7.68 -8.22 29.70
CA ASP A 399 -8.08 -9.59 30.06
C ASP A 399 -6.92 -10.58 29.91
N ASN A 400 -6.23 -10.86 31.02
CA ASN A 400 -5.08 -11.77 31.09
C ASN A 400 -5.37 -13.16 30.49
N ARG A 401 -6.62 -13.65 30.60
CA ARG A 401 -7.00 -14.96 30.07
C ARG A 401 -7.08 -14.92 28.54
N LYS A 402 -7.62 -13.84 27.98
CA LYS A 402 -7.64 -13.62 26.51
C LYS A 402 -6.23 -13.42 25.96
N GLN A 403 -5.35 -12.72 26.68
CA GLN A 403 -3.93 -12.61 26.30
C GLN A 403 -3.25 -13.97 26.23
N LEU A 404 -3.48 -14.82 27.22
CA LEU A 404 -2.90 -16.15 27.28
C LEU A 404 -3.42 -17.03 26.12
N GLU A 405 -4.73 -17.04 25.89
CA GLU A 405 -5.34 -17.80 24.79
C GLU A 405 -4.83 -17.30 23.43
N PHE A 406 -4.81 -15.98 23.21
CA PHE A 406 -4.25 -15.38 22.00
C PHE A 406 -2.78 -15.79 21.78
N THR A 407 -1.96 -15.73 22.82
CA THR A 407 -0.55 -16.11 22.75
C THR A 407 -0.37 -17.60 22.43
N GLN A 408 -1.19 -18.48 23.02
CA GLN A 408 -1.19 -19.92 22.73
C GLN A 408 -1.53 -20.20 21.26
N LEU A 409 -2.55 -19.53 20.73
CA LEU A 409 -2.96 -19.67 19.34
C LEU A 409 -1.86 -19.19 18.39
N MET A 410 -1.27 -18.02 18.66
CA MET A 410 -0.17 -17.47 17.86
C MET A 410 1.07 -18.39 17.89
N TYR A 411 1.40 -18.95 19.05
CA TYR A 411 2.51 -19.90 19.20
C TYR A 411 2.24 -21.18 18.40
N ALA A 412 1.04 -21.76 18.50
CA ALA A 412 0.64 -22.96 17.77
C ALA A 412 0.68 -22.77 16.24
N GLU A 413 0.41 -21.55 15.76
CA GLU A 413 0.51 -21.19 14.35
C GLU A 413 1.93 -20.85 13.89
N GLY A 414 2.93 -20.92 14.78
CA GLY A 414 4.31 -20.57 14.48
C GLY A 414 4.52 -19.09 14.17
N LEU A 415 3.61 -18.24 14.66
CA LEU A 415 3.65 -16.78 14.50
C LEU A 415 4.45 -16.10 15.63
N LEU A 416 4.80 -16.83 16.68
CA LEU A 416 5.75 -16.42 17.73
C LEU A 416 7.00 -17.32 17.72
N PRO A 417 7.78 -17.31 16.63
CA PRO A 417 8.88 -18.28 16.47
C PRO A 417 10.06 -18.01 17.43
N TRP A 418 10.07 -16.88 18.15
CA TRP A 418 11.00 -16.56 19.23
C TRP A 418 10.60 -17.15 20.59
N MET A 419 9.35 -17.57 20.75
CA MET A 419 8.83 -18.07 22.01
C MET A 419 9.23 -19.54 22.18
N THR A 420 9.66 -19.93 23.38
CA THR A 420 10.02 -21.33 23.67
C THR A 420 8.88 -22.07 24.38
N PRO A 421 8.83 -23.42 24.34
CA PRO A 421 7.88 -24.19 25.14
C PRO A 421 7.91 -23.84 26.63
N GLN A 422 9.10 -23.54 27.17
CA GLN A 422 9.29 -23.15 28.55
C GLN A 422 8.67 -21.77 28.84
N MET A 423 8.91 -20.78 27.97
CA MET A 423 8.30 -19.45 28.09
C MET A 423 6.76 -19.54 28.07
N LEU A 424 6.20 -20.38 27.21
CA LEU A 424 4.75 -20.62 27.19
C LEU A 424 4.26 -21.28 28.48
N ALA A 425 4.97 -22.30 28.97
CA ALA A 425 4.64 -22.97 30.20
C ALA A 425 4.69 -22.02 31.42
N ASP A 426 5.64 -21.10 31.45
CA ASP A 426 5.77 -20.12 32.54
C ASP A 426 4.67 -19.05 32.47
N LEU A 427 4.31 -18.60 31.28
CA LEU A 427 3.14 -17.73 31.06
C LEU A 427 1.84 -18.41 31.58
N MET A 428 1.68 -19.71 31.34
CA MET A 428 0.52 -20.50 31.80
C MET A 428 0.50 -20.71 33.33
N LYS A 429 1.63 -20.59 34.03
CA LYS A 429 1.69 -20.70 35.50
C LYS A 429 1.28 -19.41 36.18
N LEU A 430 1.56 -18.25 35.57
CA LEU A 430 1.22 -16.93 36.11
C LEU A 430 -0.30 -16.74 36.23
N ASP A 431 -1.10 -17.30 35.33
CA ASP A 431 -2.58 -17.28 35.39
C ASP A 431 -3.17 -18.05 36.60
N ARG A 432 -2.40 -18.94 37.23
CA ARG A 432 -2.86 -19.72 38.39
C ARG A 432 -2.63 -19.02 39.74
N GLY A 433 -1.94 -17.88 39.75
CA GLY A 433 -1.73 -17.06 40.94
C GLY A 433 -2.32 -15.66 40.72
N HIS A 434 -3.15 -15.18 41.64
CA HIS A 434 -3.69 -13.82 41.61
C HIS A 434 -2.58 -12.77 41.78
N ALA A 435 -1.80 -12.53 40.74
CA ALA A 435 -0.83 -11.44 40.68
C ALA A 435 -1.20 -10.55 39.49
N HIS A 436 -1.55 -9.30 39.78
CA HIS A 436 -1.62 -8.24 38.78
C HIS A 436 -0.36 -8.27 37.92
N ILE A 437 -0.52 -8.42 36.61
CA ILE A 437 0.54 -8.09 35.65
C ILE A 437 0.71 -6.57 35.79
N GLN A 438 1.62 -6.14 36.66
CA GLN A 438 2.12 -4.78 36.65
C GLN A 438 2.80 -4.60 35.30
N SER A 439 2.30 -3.65 34.53
CA SER A 439 2.83 -3.23 33.24
C SER A 439 4.20 -2.58 33.41
N ASP A 440 5.22 -3.39 33.70
CA ASP A 440 6.59 -2.98 33.45
C ASP A 440 6.78 -2.97 31.92
N ARG A 441 6.77 -1.75 31.39
CA ARG A 441 6.96 -1.39 29.98
C ARG A 441 8.19 -2.05 29.34
N ASP A 442 9.10 -2.60 30.13
CA ASP A 442 10.32 -3.25 29.67
C ASP A 442 10.11 -4.69 29.16
N THR A 443 9.01 -5.37 29.53
CA THR A 443 8.74 -6.73 29.04
C THR A 443 7.92 -6.75 27.74
N VAL A 444 7.07 -5.75 27.54
CA VAL A 444 6.27 -5.56 26.31
C VAL A 444 7.08 -4.89 25.20
N GLY A 445 8.14 -4.14 25.54
CA GLY A 445 9.13 -3.63 24.57
C GLY A 445 9.97 -4.71 23.87
N LEU A 446 9.75 -5.99 24.18
CA LEU A 446 10.39 -7.15 23.56
C LEU A 446 9.39 -8.04 22.78
N ILE A 447 8.16 -7.58 22.54
CA ILE A 447 7.13 -8.29 21.78
C ILE A 447 6.92 -7.65 20.41
#